data_AF-A0A842LVR0-F1
#
_entry.id   AF-A0A842LVR0-F1
#
_cell.length_a   1.000
_cell.length_b   1.000
_cell.length_c   1.000
_cell.angle_alpha   90.00
_cell.angle_beta   90.00
_cell.angle_gamma   90.00
#
_symmetry.space_group_name_H-M   'P 1'
#
loop_
_entity.id
_entity.type
_entity.pdbx_description
1 polymer ?
#
loop_
_entity_poly.entity_id
_entity_poly.type
_entity_poly.pdbx_seq_one_letter_code
_entity_poly.pdbx_strand_id
1 'polypeptide(L)' 'LKSVAEDVLAPARISGINIVFGKDGEERFKIRVMREDARRVPGKLETLNNIIEMLTGEKTVVVIDDT' A
#
# COMPACT_ATOMS: atom_id res chain seq x y z
N LEU A 1 -3.70 9.89 0.15
CA LEU A 1 -3.11 8.53 0.17
C LEU A 1 -3.67 7.64 1.29
N LYS A 2 -3.45 7.94 2.58
CA LYS A 2 -3.80 7.05 3.70
C LYS A 2 -5.26 6.54 3.69
N SER A 3 -6.24 7.43 3.61
CA SER A 3 -7.66 7.05 3.59
C SER A 3 -8.02 6.15 2.41
N VAL A 4 -7.57 6.51 1.20
CA VAL A 4 -7.79 5.70 -0.01
C VAL A 4 -7.18 4.31 0.13
N ALA A 5 -5.97 4.21 0.68
CA ALA A 5 -5.33 2.92 0.92
C ALA A 5 -6.12 2.08 1.94
N GLU A 6 -6.60 2.69 3.04
CA GLU A 6 -7.40 2.02 4.07
C GLU A 6 -8.72 1.48 3.48
N ASP A 7 -9.39 2.25 2.63
CA ASP A 7 -10.64 1.86 1.98
C ASP A 7 -10.42 0.73 0.95
N VAL A 8 -9.38 0.83 0.12
CA VAL A 8 -9.07 -0.17 -0.93
C VAL A 8 -8.59 -1.50 -0.33
N LEU A 9 -7.87 -1.45 0.80
CA LEU A 9 -7.31 -2.64 1.45
C LEU A 9 -8.25 -3.27 2.47
N ALA A 10 -9.37 -2.62 2.82
CA ALA A 10 -10.35 -3.16 3.75
C ALA A 10 -10.84 -4.57 3.31
N PRO A 11 -10.94 -5.54 4.24
CA PRO A 11 -10.83 -5.41 5.69
C PRO A 11 -9.40 -5.60 6.27
N ALA A 12 -8.36 -5.63 5.44
CA ALA A 12 -6.99 -5.77 5.90
C ALA A 12 -6.46 -4.43 6.44
N ARG A 13 -5.88 -4.45 7.65
CA ARG A 13 -5.36 -3.23 8.28
C ARG A 13 -3.98 -2.88 7.73
N ILE A 14 -3.75 -1.59 7.58
CA ILE A 14 -2.44 -1.02 7.22
C ILE A 14 -1.64 -0.83 8.51
N SER A 15 -0.41 -1.36 8.57
CA SER A 15 0.52 -1.14 9.67
C SER A 15 1.19 0.23 9.60
N GLY A 16 1.37 0.75 8.39
CA GLY A 16 1.85 2.10 8.14
C GLY A 16 2.15 2.37 6.67
N ILE A 17 2.56 3.61 6.39
CA ILE A 17 3.00 4.04 5.07
C ILE A 17 4.37 4.70 5.23
N ASN A 18 5.39 4.15 4.56
CA ASN A 18 6.73 4.73 4.57
C ASN A 18 6.92 5.56 3.30
N ILE A 19 7.59 6.69 3.43
CA ILE A 19 8.11 7.45 2.29
C ILE A 19 9.50 6.90 1.96
N VAL A 20 9.69 6.45 0.72
CA VAL A 20 10.94 5.91 0.22
C VAL A 20 11.51 6.86 -0.81
N PHE A 21 12.69 7.39 -0.54
CA PHE A 21 13.41 8.26 -1.46
C PHE A 21 14.35 7.42 -2.33
N GLY A 22 14.08 7.38 -3.63
CA GLY A 22 14.95 6.77 -4.62
C GLY A 22 16.23 7.57 -4.82
N LYS A 23 17.26 6.92 -5.38
CA LYS A 23 18.56 7.56 -5.69
C LYS A 23 18.41 8.73 -6.67
N ASP A 24 17.39 8.70 -7.51
CA ASP A 24 17.12 9.68 -8.56
C ASP A 24 16.18 10.81 -8.10
N GLY A 25 15.89 10.89 -6.79
CA GLY A 25 14.94 11.86 -6.23
C GLY A 25 13.47 11.47 -6.38
N GLU A 26 13.16 10.30 -6.97
CA GLU A 26 11.79 9.78 -7.01
C GLU A 26 11.29 9.46 -5.60
N GLU A 27 10.12 10.01 -5.25
CA GLU A 27 9.39 9.67 -4.04
C GLU A 27 8.43 8.50 -4.32
N ARG A 28 8.47 7.45 -3.48
CA ARG A 28 7.53 6.32 -3.54
C ARG A 28 6.99 6.01 -2.17
N PHE A 29 5.70 5.70 -2.09
CA PHE A 29 5.04 5.35 -0.84
C PHE A 29 4.91 3.84 -0.68
N LYS A 30 5.60 3.27 0.31
CA LYS A 30 5.49 1.85 0.67
C LYS A 30 4.37 1.66 1.70
N ILE A 31 3.24 1.14 1.24
CA ILE A 31 2.06 0.82 2.04
C ILE A 31 2.22 -0.59 2.60
N ARG A 32 2.14 -0.75 3.92
CA ARG A 32 2.36 -2.03 4.60
C ARG A 32 1.07 -2.55 5.19
N VAL A 33 0.71 -3.78 4.85
CA VAL A 33 -0.46 -4.49 5.39
C VAL A 33 0.01 -5.36 6.56
N MET A 34 -0.73 -5.33 7.67
CA MET A 34 -0.49 -6.20 8.84
C MET A 34 -0.41 -7.67 8.41
N ARG A 35 0.61 -8.39 8.88
CA ARG A 35 0.85 -9.79 8.48
C ARG A 35 -0.32 -10.70 8.82
N GLU A 36 -0.99 -10.46 9.95
CA GLU A 36 -2.15 -11.21 10.42
C GLU A 36 -3.34 -11.09 9.46
N ASP A 37 -3.42 -9.97 8.75
CA ASP A 37 -4.49 -9.68 7.80
C ASP A 37 -4.10 -10.04 6.34
N ALA A 38 -2.95 -10.69 6.09
CA ALA A 38 -2.52 -11.05 4.74
C ALA A 38 -3.56 -11.91 3.99
N ARG A 39 -4.26 -12.81 4.71
CA ARG A 39 -5.35 -13.64 4.14
C ARG A 39 -6.65 -12.88 3.93
N ARG A 40 -6.76 -11.66 4.46
CA ARG A 40 -7.96 -10.82 4.44
C ARG A 40 -7.86 -9.71 3.40
N VAL A 41 -6.74 -9.62 2.66
CA VAL A 41 -6.57 -8.67 1.57
C VAL A 41 -7.61 -8.96 0.47
N PRO A 42 -8.39 -7.97 0.01
CA PRO A 42 -9.55 -8.19 -0.87
C PRO A 42 -9.19 -8.46 -2.34
N GLY A 43 -7.95 -8.83 -2.65
CA GLY A 43 -7.49 -9.03 -4.02
C GLY A 43 -5.98 -9.25 -4.13
N LYS A 44 -5.48 -9.26 -5.37
CA LYS A 44 -4.04 -9.31 -5.63
C LYS A 44 -3.41 -7.97 -5.28
N LEU A 45 -2.29 -7.99 -4.54
CA LEU A 45 -1.59 -6.77 -4.11
C LEU A 45 -1.24 -5.84 -5.27
N GLU A 46 -0.81 -6.39 -6.41
CA GLU A 46 -0.49 -5.62 -7.62
C GLU A 46 -1.71 -4.86 -8.16
N THR A 47 -2.87 -5.51 -8.23
CA THR A 47 -4.11 -4.88 -8.69
C THR A 47 -4.54 -3.77 -7.74
N LEU A 48 -4.49 -4.03 -6.43
CA LEU A 48 -4.85 -3.04 -5.41
C LEU A 48 -3.88 -1.85 -5.43
N ASN A 49 -2.57 -2.10 -5.64
CA ASN A 49 -1.58 -1.05 -5.83
C ASN A 49 -1.94 -0.15 -7.01
N ASN A 50 -2.22 -0.73 -8.18
CA ASN A 50 -2.58 0.04 -9.37
C ASN A 50 -3.84 0.89 -9.15
N ILE A 51 -4.84 0.36 -8.44
CA ILE A 51 -6.04 1.11 -8.07
C ILE A 51 -5.69 2.30 -7.18
N ILE A 52 -4.84 2.11 -6.17
CA ILE A 52 -4.40 3.18 -5.27
C ILE A 52 -3.61 4.24 -6.06
N GLU A 53 -2.69 3.86 -6.94
CA GLU A 53 -1.94 4.80 -7.79
C GLU A 53 -2.90 5.62 -8.68
N MET A 54 -3.87 4.98 -9.33
CA MET A 54 -4.86 5.68 -10.17
C MET A 54 -5.72 6.66 -9.39
N LEU A 55 -6.15 6.30 -8.17
CA LEU A 55 -7.03 7.14 -7.35
C LEU A 55 -6.29 8.30 -6.67
N THR A 56 -4.99 8.13 -6.38
CA THR A 56 -4.22 9.11 -5.61
C THR A 56 -3.25 9.94 -6.46
N GLY A 57 -2.85 9.44 -7.63
CA GLY A 57 -1.79 10.01 -8.45
C GLY A 57 -0.38 9.76 -7.90
N GLU A 58 -0.25 9.06 -6.77
CA GLU A 58 1.02 8.80 -6.10
C GLU A 58 1.64 7.48 -6.59
N LYS A 59 2.98 7.42 -6.64
CA LYS A 59 3.72 6.17 -6.88
C LYS A 59 3.71 5.33 -5.62
N THR A 60 3.14 4.12 -5.67
CA THR A 60 2.98 3.29 -4.47
C THR A 60 3.52 1.88 -4.66
N VAL A 61 3.78 1.21 -3.53
CA VAL A 61 3.97 -0.24 -3.48
C VAL A 61 3.27 -0.79 -2.25
N VAL A 62 2.35 -1.73 -2.45
CA VAL A 62 1.69 -2.45 -1.36
C VAL A 62 2.46 -3.73 -1.04
N VAL A 63 2.82 -3.91 0.22
CA VAL A 63 3.49 -5.12 0.72
C VAL A 63 2.80 -5.66 1.96
N ILE A 64 3.01 -6.94 2.25
CA ILE A 64 2.73 -7.51 3.57
C ILE A 64 3.92 -7.17 4.49
N ASP A 65 3.66 -6.77 5.73
CA ASP A 65 4.73 -6.53 6.72
C ASP A 65 5.43 -7.86 7.07
N ASP A 66 6.76 -7.81 7.17
CA ASP A 66 7.61 -8.96 7.49
C ASP A 66 8.10 -8.97 8.95
N THR A 67 7.74 -7.94 9.73
CA THR A 67 8.05 -7.81 11.16
C THR A 67 7.09 -8.61 12.04
#